data_AF-A0A0G0P1I6-F1
#
_entry.id   AF-A0A0G0P1I6-F1
#
_cell.length_a   1.000
_cell.length_b   1.000
_cell.length_c   1.000
_cell.angle_alpha   90.00
_cell.angle_beta   90.00
_cell.angle_gamma   90.00
#
_symmetry.space_group_name_H-M   'P 1'
#
loop_
_entity.id
_entity.type
_entity.pdbx_description
1 polymer ?
#
loop_
_entity_poly.entity_id
_entity_poly.type
_entity_poly.pdbx_seq_one_letter_code
_entity_poly.pdbx_strand_id
1 'polypeptide(L)'
;MISSAIILSCLLLTIYFPAQGNLQTFSSVLFFLFLLPVLYIKLILKQNLANFGFNLRNKSIGLLWACLMLFVSLLIAFFLIHFYNFEQKYIIPAYIAQNFGSFLFYELILVNFLLFIQEFFFKGFLLSFLSQRFGLWSVLLQSLLFILFLIITRELDWQVAPLIILTLTGGVVAYKSKSFLYSYAMGIFFLIIIDAYIIHLFK
;
A
#
# COMPACT_ATOMS: atom_id res chain seq x y z
N MET A 1 10.30 22.55 -2.70
CA MET A 1 11.38 22.24 -1.74
C MET A 1 10.80 21.92 -0.35
N ILE A 2 9.75 22.63 0.10
CA ILE A 2 9.08 22.36 1.39
C ILE A 2 8.38 20.99 1.42
N SER A 3 7.60 20.62 0.39
CA SER A 3 6.90 19.31 0.38
C SER A 3 7.84 18.11 0.42
N SER A 4 8.99 18.19 -0.26
CA SER A 4 10.02 17.13 -0.24
C SER A 4 10.64 16.98 1.14
N ALA A 5 10.85 18.09 1.88
CA ALA A 5 11.34 18.04 3.25
C ALA A 5 10.34 17.36 4.20
N ILE A 6 9.03 17.59 3.99
CA ILE A 6 7.99 16.98 4.81
C ILE A 6 7.85 15.48 4.51
N ILE A 7 7.90 15.07 3.25
CA ILE A 7 7.96 13.65 2.87
C ILE A 7 9.13 12.96 3.56
N LEU A 8 10.33 13.55 3.48
CA LEU A 8 11.53 13.01 4.13
C LEU A 8 11.35 12.97 5.65
N SER A 9 10.79 14.02 6.25
CA SER A 9 10.50 14.06 7.68
C SER A 9 9.53 12.96 8.11
N CYS A 10 8.45 12.71 7.36
CA CYS A 10 7.51 11.62 7.65
C CYS A 10 8.22 10.26 7.66
N LEU A 11 9.05 9.99 6.64
CA LEU A 11 9.79 8.74 6.51
C LEU A 11 10.83 8.59 7.64
N LEU A 12 11.64 9.62 7.89
CA LEU A 12 12.66 9.61 8.93
C LEU A 12 12.05 9.46 10.32
N LEU A 13 10.97 10.18 10.62
CA LEU A 13 10.27 10.05 11.90
C LEU A 13 9.71 8.64 12.06
N THR A 14 9.15 8.04 11.01
CA THR A 14 8.65 6.65 11.08
C THR A 14 9.78 5.65 11.35
N ILE A 15 10.96 5.87 10.76
CA ILE A 15 12.13 4.97 10.91
C ILE A 15 12.79 5.11 12.29
N TYR A 16 12.98 6.34 12.77
CA TYR A 16 13.79 6.61 13.97
C TYR A 16 12.96 6.73 15.25
N PHE A 17 11.63 6.80 15.16
CA PHE A 17 10.79 6.88 16.34
C PHE A 17 10.85 5.56 17.12
N PRO A 18 11.30 5.56 18.38
CA PRO A 18 11.48 4.34 19.15
C PRO A 18 10.12 3.75 19.54
N ALA A 19 9.60 2.83 18.72
CA ALA A 19 8.42 2.05 19.02
C ALA A 19 8.83 0.64 19.48
N GLN A 20 8.50 0.30 20.73
CA GLN A 20 8.89 -0.98 21.34
C GLN A 20 7.78 -2.04 21.30
N GLY A 21 6.54 -1.67 20.91
CA GLY A 21 5.42 -2.60 20.83
C GLY A 21 4.47 -2.34 19.66
N ASN A 22 3.67 -3.35 19.29
CA ASN A 22 2.81 -3.33 18.08
C ASN A 22 1.85 -2.14 18.02
N LEU A 23 1.22 -1.78 19.15
CA LEU A 23 0.33 -0.61 19.21
C LEU A 23 1.10 0.69 19.03
N GLN A 24 2.33 0.78 19.54
CA GLN A 24 3.17 1.96 19.39
C GLN A 24 3.62 2.11 17.93
N THR A 25 4.04 1.02 17.28
CA THR A 25 4.41 1.01 15.86
C THR A 25 3.22 1.37 14.97
N PHE A 26 2.05 0.83 15.27
CA PHE A 26 0.83 1.19 14.57
C PHE A 26 0.50 2.69 14.73
N SER A 27 0.59 3.21 15.96
CA SER A 27 0.34 4.62 16.23
C SER A 27 1.33 5.55 15.54
N SER A 28 2.62 5.16 15.47
CA SER A 28 3.65 5.95 14.80
C SER A 28 3.41 5.99 13.29
N VAL A 29 3.09 4.85 12.68
CA VAL A 29 2.74 4.76 11.26
C VAL A 29 1.50 5.60 10.94
N LEU A 30 0.43 5.50 11.73
CA LEU A 30 -0.76 6.32 11.57
C LEU A 30 -0.43 7.81 11.69
N PHE A 31 0.34 8.21 12.69
CA PHE A 31 0.62 9.61 12.91
C PHE A 31 1.52 10.20 11.80
N PHE A 32 2.63 9.54 11.48
CA PHE A 32 3.63 10.08 10.56
C PHE A 32 3.30 9.85 9.09
N LEU A 33 2.65 8.74 8.72
CA LEU A 33 2.32 8.46 7.32
C LEU A 33 0.89 8.84 6.92
N PHE A 34 -0.01 9.10 7.88
CA PHE A 34 -1.36 9.58 7.55
C PHE A 34 -1.64 10.97 8.12
N LEU A 35 -1.57 11.12 9.44
CA LEU A 35 -2.07 12.32 10.11
C LEU A 35 -1.22 13.57 9.79
N LEU A 36 0.11 13.46 9.83
CA LEU A 36 1.02 14.56 9.54
C LEU A 36 0.92 15.03 8.06
N PRO A 37 0.88 14.15 7.04
CA PRO A 37 0.59 14.55 5.67
C PRO A 37 -0.79 15.21 5.50
N VAL A 38 -1.84 14.70 6.16
CA VAL A 38 -3.17 15.33 6.12
C VAL A 38 -3.14 16.73 6.71
N LEU A 39 -2.49 16.92 7.86
CA LEU A 39 -2.30 18.23 8.48
C LEU A 39 -1.51 19.16 7.58
N TYR A 40 -0.44 18.67 6.95
CA TYR A 40 0.33 19.47 5.99
C TYR A 40 -0.53 19.93 4.81
N ILE A 41 -1.33 19.05 4.22
CA ILE A 41 -2.22 19.38 3.10
C ILE A 41 -3.24 20.46 3.53
N LYS A 42 -3.89 20.29 4.68
CA LYS A 42 -4.98 21.17 5.11
C LYS A 42 -4.49 22.51 5.68
N LEU A 43 -3.44 22.49 6.51
CA LEU A 43 -3.02 23.69 7.25
C LEU A 43 -1.98 24.51 6.49
N ILE A 44 -1.00 23.86 5.87
CA ILE A 44 0.11 24.54 5.22
C ILE A 44 -0.17 24.76 3.73
N LEU A 45 -0.56 23.71 3.01
CA LEU A 45 -0.89 23.84 1.58
C LEU A 45 -2.27 24.46 1.35
N LYS A 46 -3.18 24.37 2.33
CA LYS A 46 -4.59 24.82 2.23
C LYS A 46 -5.31 24.24 1.01
N GLN A 47 -5.00 22.99 0.66
CA GLN A 47 -5.59 22.28 -0.47
C GLN A 47 -6.59 21.21 -0.01
N ASN A 48 -7.45 20.78 -0.93
CA ASN A 48 -8.36 19.67 -0.67
C ASN A 48 -7.63 18.32 -0.81
N LEU A 49 -7.89 17.38 0.10
CA LEU A 49 -7.41 15.99 0.03
C LEU A 49 -7.79 15.30 -1.29
N ALA A 50 -8.89 15.72 -1.91
CA ALA A 50 -9.29 15.25 -3.23
C ALA A 50 -8.19 15.43 -4.30
N ASN A 51 -7.35 16.47 -4.19
CA ASN A 51 -6.23 16.70 -5.12
C ASN A 51 -5.08 15.70 -4.93
N PHE A 52 -5.05 15.01 -3.78
CA PHE A 52 -4.07 13.99 -3.43
C PHE A 52 -4.64 12.57 -3.54
N GLY A 53 -5.70 12.42 -4.34
CA GLY A 53 -6.29 11.13 -4.64
C GLY A 53 -7.40 10.66 -3.70
N PHE A 54 -7.81 11.48 -2.72
CA PHE A 54 -8.97 11.21 -1.87
C PHE A 54 -10.29 11.54 -2.62
N ASN A 55 -10.50 10.88 -3.76
CA ASN A 55 -11.63 11.14 -4.63
C ASN A 55 -11.99 9.88 -5.44
N LEU A 56 -13.23 9.80 -5.92
CA LEU A 56 -13.67 8.75 -6.84
C LEU A 56 -13.94 9.34 -8.25
N ARG A 57 -13.12 10.31 -8.67
CA ARG A 57 -13.18 10.86 -10.02
C ARG A 57 -12.70 9.82 -11.03
N ASN A 58 -12.98 10.06 -12.32
CA ASN A 58 -12.53 9.20 -13.41
C ASN A 58 -12.87 7.70 -13.23
N LYS A 59 -14.09 7.38 -12.79
CA LYS A 59 -14.53 6.01 -12.45
C LYS A 59 -14.19 4.98 -13.52
N SER A 60 -14.49 5.27 -14.79
CA SER A 60 -14.21 4.33 -15.89
C SER A 60 -12.72 4.04 -16.06
N ILE A 61 -11.87 5.07 -15.93
CA ILE A 61 -10.41 4.92 -16.02
C ILE A 61 -9.89 4.19 -14.76
N GLY A 62 -10.38 4.57 -13.58
CA GLY A 62 -10.00 3.94 -12.31
C GLY A 62 -10.31 2.46 -12.28
N LEU A 63 -11.54 2.08 -12.65
CA LEU A 63 -11.97 0.67 -12.69
C LEU A 63 -11.25 -0.12 -13.78
N LEU A 64 -11.05 0.44 -14.97
CA LEU A 64 -10.32 -0.22 -16.05
C LEU A 64 -8.89 -0.54 -15.63
N TRP A 65 -8.16 0.46 -15.14
CA TRP A 65 -6.77 0.27 -14.73
C TRP A 65 -6.66 -0.60 -13.47
N ALA A 66 -7.59 -0.49 -12.52
CA ALA A 66 -7.64 -1.38 -11.36
C ALA A 66 -7.83 -2.84 -11.78
N CYS A 67 -8.76 -3.13 -12.70
CA CYS A 67 -8.99 -4.49 -13.18
C CYS A 67 -7.77 -5.05 -13.94
N LEU A 68 -7.18 -4.26 -14.85
CA LEU A 68 -5.97 -4.66 -15.59
C LEU A 68 -4.79 -4.92 -14.64
N MET A 69 -4.56 -4.02 -13.70
CA MET A 69 -3.43 -4.14 -12.76
C MET A 69 -3.68 -5.21 -11.70
N LEU A 70 -4.93 -5.48 -11.30
CA LEU A 70 -5.28 -6.63 -10.48
C LEU A 70 -4.90 -7.94 -11.18
N PHE A 71 -5.26 -8.07 -12.46
CA PHE A 71 -4.91 -9.24 -13.26
C PHE A 71 -3.38 -9.42 -13.35
N VAL A 72 -2.64 -8.33 -13.60
CA VAL A 72 -1.16 -8.36 -13.61
C VAL A 72 -0.60 -8.77 -12.25
N SER A 73 -1.11 -8.22 -11.15
CA SER A 73 -0.68 -8.59 -9.79
C SER A 73 -0.92 -10.07 -9.49
N LEU A 74 -2.12 -10.59 -9.83
CA LEU A 74 -2.46 -12.00 -9.65
C LEU A 74 -1.58 -12.91 -10.51
N LEU A 75 -1.26 -12.50 -11.73
CA LEU A 75 -0.35 -13.24 -12.60
C LEU A 75 1.05 -13.31 -11.99
N ILE A 76 1.59 -12.19 -11.48
CA ILE A 76 2.90 -12.17 -10.78
C ILE A 76 2.86 -13.12 -9.58
N ALA A 77 1.82 -13.06 -8.77
CA ALA A 77 1.67 -13.93 -7.61
C ALA A 77 1.55 -15.41 -7.98
N PHE A 78 0.82 -15.74 -9.05
CA PHE A 78 0.74 -17.09 -9.58
C PHE A 78 2.12 -17.63 -9.97
N PHE A 79 2.96 -16.81 -10.63
CA PHE A 79 4.34 -17.19 -10.93
C PHE A 79 5.17 -17.41 -9.65
N LEU A 80 5.01 -16.58 -8.62
CA LEU A 80 5.72 -16.77 -7.35
C LEU A 80 5.32 -18.06 -6.66
N ILE A 81 4.04 -18.41 -6.64
CA ILE A 81 3.54 -19.64 -6.04
C ILE A 81 4.08 -20.85 -6.82
N HIS A 82 3.91 -20.89 -8.14
CA HIS A 82 4.22 -22.09 -8.90
C HIS A 82 5.73 -22.32 -9.12
N PHE A 83 6.54 -21.27 -9.19
CA PHE A 83 7.98 -21.39 -9.50
C PHE A 83 8.92 -21.15 -8.32
N TYR A 84 8.45 -20.51 -7.24
CA TYR A 84 9.31 -20.11 -6.12
C TYR A 84 8.85 -20.65 -4.76
N ASN A 85 7.87 -21.55 -4.75
CA ASN A 85 7.22 -22.12 -3.55
C ASN A 85 6.82 -21.02 -2.55
N PHE A 86 6.21 -19.95 -3.06
CA PHE A 86 5.85 -18.78 -2.28
C PHE A 86 4.90 -19.11 -1.12
N GLU A 87 3.99 -20.06 -1.33
CA GLU A 87 3.05 -20.55 -0.33
C GLU A 87 3.74 -21.04 0.94
N GLN A 88 4.93 -21.65 0.82
CA GLN A 88 5.69 -22.15 1.98
C GLN A 88 6.37 -21.03 2.79
N LYS A 89 6.58 -19.86 2.18
CA LYS A 89 7.29 -18.71 2.78
C LYS A 89 6.32 -17.64 3.27
N TYR A 90 5.12 -17.59 2.69
CA TYR A 90 4.04 -16.69 3.08
C TYR A 90 3.21 -17.31 4.21
N ILE A 91 3.59 -17.00 5.45
CA ILE A 91 2.96 -17.60 6.64
C ILE A 91 1.66 -16.87 6.96
N ILE A 92 0.53 -17.56 6.76
CA ILE A 92 -0.79 -17.10 7.21
C ILE A 92 -1.06 -17.66 8.62
N PRO A 93 -1.41 -16.83 9.61
CA PRO A 93 -1.68 -17.29 10.96
C PRO A 93 -2.75 -18.40 11.04
N ALA A 94 -2.45 -19.51 11.72
CA ALA A 94 -3.31 -20.71 11.72
C ALA A 94 -4.74 -20.48 12.25
N TYR A 95 -4.97 -19.49 13.11
CA TYR A 95 -6.30 -19.15 13.63
C TYR A 95 -7.21 -18.53 12.57
N ILE A 96 -6.63 -18.00 11.49
CA ILE A 96 -7.32 -17.36 10.36
C ILE A 96 -7.85 -18.44 9.41
N ALA A 97 -7.10 -19.52 9.22
CA ALA A 97 -7.44 -20.62 8.31
C ALA A 97 -8.63 -21.49 8.77
N GLN A 98 -9.04 -21.40 10.04
CA GLN A 98 -10.09 -22.26 10.61
C GLN A 98 -11.52 -21.73 10.40
N ASN A 99 -11.70 -20.42 10.24
CA ASN A 99 -13.03 -19.81 10.10
C ASN A 99 -12.99 -18.64 9.11
N PHE A 100 -13.77 -18.76 8.03
CA PHE A 100 -13.88 -17.73 6.99
C PHE A 100 -14.30 -16.35 7.54
N GLY A 101 -15.15 -16.31 8.57
CA GLY A 101 -15.54 -15.06 9.23
C GLY A 101 -14.38 -14.40 9.97
N SER A 102 -13.56 -15.18 10.69
CA SER A 102 -12.37 -14.68 11.37
C SER A 102 -11.30 -14.20 10.38
N PHE A 103 -11.15 -14.91 9.25
CA PHE A 103 -10.29 -14.49 8.14
C PHE A 103 -10.71 -13.13 7.59
N LEU A 104 -11.98 -13.00 7.22
CA LEU A 104 -12.50 -11.78 6.61
C LEU A 104 -12.43 -10.60 7.59
N PHE A 105 -12.63 -10.83 8.89
CA PHE A 105 -12.46 -9.81 9.93
C PHE A 105 -11.00 -9.36 10.08
N TYR A 106 -10.06 -10.29 10.14
CA TYR A 106 -8.62 -9.98 10.22
C TYR A 106 -8.17 -9.14 9.03
N GLU A 107 -8.52 -9.57 7.82
CA GLU A 107 -8.15 -8.87 6.60
C GLU A 107 -8.81 -7.49 6.50
N LEU A 108 -10.12 -7.39 6.69
CA LEU A 108 -10.85 -6.13 6.49
C LEU A 108 -10.61 -5.08 7.58
N ILE A 109 -10.05 -5.46 8.73
CA ILE A 109 -9.82 -4.53 9.84
C ILE A 109 -8.33 -4.25 10.01
N LEU A 110 -7.51 -5.28 10.27
CA LEU A 110 -6.10 -5.06 10.59
C LEU A 110 -5.28 -4.78 9.34
N VAL A 111 -5.33 -5.69 8.37
CA VAL A 111 -4.55 -5.57 7.12
C VAL A 111 -5.03 -4.35 6.33
N ASN A 112 -6.34 -4.20 6.22
CA ASN A 112 -6.99 -3.11 5.50
C ASN A 112 -6.57 -1.72 6.01
N PHE A 113 -6.50 -1.53 7.33
CA PHE A 113 -6.16 -0.23 7.89
C PHE A 113 -4.70 0.15 7.63
N LEU A 114 -3.78 -0.82 7.75
CA LEU A 114 -2.37 -0.59 7.41
C LEU A 114 -2.20 -0.31 5.92
N LEU A 115 -2.86 -1.11 5.07
CA LEU A 115 -2.87 -0.92 3.62
C LEU A 115 -3.38 0.48 3.27
N PHE A 116 -4.47 0.93 3.88
CA PHE A 116 -5.02 2.26 3.64
C PHE A 116 -4.01 3.38 3.93
N ILE A 117 -3.30 3.32 5.06
CA ILE A 117 -2.29 4.30 5.44
C ILE A 117 -1.15 4.33 4.39
N GLN A 118 -0.66 3.15 4.01
CA GLN A 118 0.42 3.05 3.02
C GLN A 118 -0.04 3.54 1.64
N GLU A 119 -1.23 3.15 1.19
CA GLU A 119 -1.83 3.60 -0.07
C GLU A 119 -1.99 5.11 -0.09
N PHE A 120 -2.53 5.69 0.99
CA PHE A 120 -2.66 7.14 1.12
C PHE A 120 -1.30 7.83 1.06
N PHE A 121 -0.30 7.39 1.83
CA PHE A 121 0.99 8.06 1.88
C PHE A 121 1.75 7.94 0.56
N PHE A 122 1.94 6.71 0.07
CA PHE A 122 2.81 6.49 -1.08
C PHE A 122 2.10 6.85 -2.39
N LYS A 123 0.86 6.43 -2.58
CA LYS A 123 0.14 6.58 -3.87
C LYS A 123 -0.80 7.77 -3.91
N GLY A 124 -1.23 8.27 -2.75
CA GLY A 124 -1.91 9.55 -2.63
C GLY A 124 -0.92 10.71 -2.52
N PHE A 125 -0.28 10.84 -1.37
CA PHE A 125 0.54 12.00 -1.01
C PHE A 125 1.85 12.10 -1.83
N LEU A 126 2.75 11.13 -1.69
CA LEU A 126 4.07 11.11 -2.33
C LEU A 126 3.97 11.11 -3.86
N LEU A 127 3.17 10.20 -4.43
CA LEU A 127 2.99 10.08 -5.87
C LEU A 127 2.42 11.37 -6.48
N SER A 128 1.51 12.07 -5.79
CA SER A 128 0.97 13.34 -6.29
C SER A 128 2.07 14.39 -6.47
N PHE A 129 3.00 14.53 -5.52
CA PHE A 129 4.14 15.44 -5.68
C PHE A 129 5.15 14.99 -6.73
N LEU A 130 5.46 13.69 -6.78
CA LEU A 130 6.39 13.15 -7.77
C LEU A 130 5.82 13.28 -9.19
N SER A 131 4.51 13.07 -9.37
CA SER A 131 3.85 13.12 -10.67
C SER A 131 3.90 14.50 -11.32
N GLN A 132 3.93 15.57 -10.53
CA GLN A 132 4.07 16.94 -11.02
C GLN A 132 5.45 17.23 -11.62
N ARG A 133 6.49 16.50 -11.18
CA ARG A 133 7.89 16.72 -11.61
C ARG A 133 8.37 15.69 -12.62
N PHE A 134 7.99 14.44 -12.43
CA PHE A 134 8.56 13.29 -13.16
C PHE A 134 7.54 12.57 -14.05
N GLY A 135 6.27 12.99 -14.06
CA GLY A 135 5.26 12.37 -14.90
C GLY A 135 5.12 10.87 -14.61
N LEU A 136 5.18 10.02 -15.64
CA LEU A 136 5.06 8.56 -15.51
C LEU A 136 6.17 7.92 -14.66
N TRP A 137 7.39 8.48 -14.69
CA TRP A 137 8.52 8.00 -13.89
C TRP A 137 8.27 8.11 -12.37
N SER A 138 7.28 8.92 -11.97
CA SER A 138 6.86 9.02 -10.57
C SER A 138 6.41 7.70 -9.97
N VAL A 139 5.83 6.78 -10.76
CA VAL A 139 5.40 5.46 -10.29
C VAL A 139 6.59 4.61 -9.87
N LEU A 140 7.63 4.58 -10.71
CA LEU A 140 8.86 3.83 -10.42
C LEU A 140 9.60 4.45 -9.23
N LEU A 141 9.72 5.78 -9.17
CA LEU A 141 10.35 6.46 -8.05
C LEU A 141 9.60 6.23 -6.73
N GLN A 142 8.26 6.30 -6.74
CA GLN A 142 7.45 6.02 -5.57
C GLN A 142 7.61 4.56 -5.10
N SER A 143 7.64 3.61 -6.05
CA SER A 143 7.83 2.19 -5.74
C SER A 143 9.21 1.93 -5.14
N LEU A 144 10.25 2.55 -5.72
CA LEU A 144 11.62 2.46 -5.21
C LEU A 144 11.72 3.03 -3.78
N LEU A 145 11.09 4.18 -3.51
CA LEU A 145 11.06 4.76 -2.17
C LEU A 145 10.33 3.86 -1.16
N PHE A 146 9.28 3.16 -1.57
CA PHE A 146 8.60 2.19 -0.71
C PHE A 146 9.48 0.97 -0.40
N ILE A 147 10.17 0.43 -1.41
CA ILE A 147 11.10 -0.70 -1.21
C ILE A 147 12.28 -0.27 -0.33
N LEU A 148 12.84 0.92 -0.56
CA LEU A 148 13.89 1.49 0.29
C LEU A 148 13.42 1.64 1.73
N PHE A 149 12.19 2.10 1.93
CA PHE A 149 11.57 2.20 3.26
C PHE A 149 11.53 0.83 3.94
N LEU A 150 11.07 -0.22 3.27
CA LEU A 150 11.05 -1.59 3.80
C LEU A 150 12.45 -2.14 4.14
N ILE A 151 13.45 -1.84 3.31
CA ILE A 151 14.85 -2.24 3.56
C ILE A 151 15.38 -1.57 4.83
N ILE A 152 15.15 -0.26 4.99
CA ILE A 152 15.65 0.51 6.13
C ILE A 152 14.95 0.08 7.43
N THR A 153 13.65 -0.18 7.38
CA THR A 153 12.89 -0.69 8.55
C THR A 153 13.17 -2.16 8.85
N ARG A 154 13.95 -2.86 8.00
CA ARG A 154 14.25 -4.31 8.09
C ARG A 154 12.99 -5.18 8.04
N GLU A 155 11.97 -4.70 7.34
CA GLU A 155 10.67 -5.38 7.16
C GLU A 155 10.62 -6.14 5.81
N LEU A 156 11.74 -6.17 5.06
CA LEU A 156 11.80 -6.88 3.79
C LEU A 156 11.90 -8.39 4.04
N ASP A 157 10.76 -9.05 3.91
CA ASP A 157 10.60 -10.51 3.97
C ASP A 157 9.52 -10.97 2.96
N TRP A 158 9.35 -12.28 2.79
CA TRP A 158 8.34 -12.88 1.93
C TRP A 158 6.91 -12.49 2.33
N GLN A 159 6.68 -12.15 3.60
CA GLN A 159 5.38 -11.65 4.09
C GLN A 159 4.96 -10.33 3.44
N VAL A 160 5.90 -9.47 3.04
CA VAL A 160 5.59 -8.17 2.40
C VAL A 160 5.66 -8.23 0.87
N ALA A 161 5.94 -9.39 0.28
CA ALA A 161 5.97 -9.55 -1.18
C ALA A 161 4.67 -9.10 -1.87
N PRO A 162 3.44 -9.40 -1.34
CA PRO A 162 2.21 -8.87 -1.91
C PRO A 162 2.19 -7.33 -1.93
N LEU A 163 2.69 -6.68 -0.89
CA LEU A 163 2.78 -5.22 -0.81
C LEU A 163 3.78 -4.64 -1.83
N ILE A 164 4.87 -5.35 -2.12
CA ILE A 164 5.83 -4.95 -3.16
C ILE A 164 5.18 -5.02 -4.55
N ILE A 165 4.42 -6.07 -4.86
CA ILE A 165 3.66 -6.17 -6.11
C ILE A 165 2.65 -5.01 -6.20
N LEU A 166 1.90 -4.78 -5.12
CA LEU A 166 0.91 -3.71 -5.03
C LEU A 166 1.51 -2.31 -5.09
N THR A 167 2.77 -2.11 -4.66
CA THR A 167 3.40 -0.79 -4.72
C THR A 167 3.52 -0.31 -6.16
N LEU A 168 3.91 -1.21 -7.06
CA LEU A 168 4.12 -0.90 -8.46
C LEU A 168 2.80 -0.82 -9.22
N THR A 169 1.99 -1.88 -9.14
CA THR A 169 0.72 -1.99 -9.88
C THR A 169 -0.29 -0.96 -9.39
N GLY A 170 -0.43 -0.80 -8.07
CA GLY A 170 -1.25 0.22 -7.45
C GLY A 170 -0.79 1.64 -7.76
N GLY A 171 0.53 1.87 -7.86
CA GLY A 171 1.10 3.14 -8.30
C GLY A 171 0.65 3.53 -9.71
N VAL A 172 0.58 2.57 -10.65
CA VAL A 172 0.04 2.80 -11.99
C VAL A 172 -1.44 3.18 -11.94
N VAL A 173 -2.25 2.44 -11.17
CA VAL A 173 -3.68 2.71 -11.00
C VAL A 173 -3.91 4.11 -10.44
N ALA A 174 -3.20 4.48 -9.37
CA ALA A 174 -3.31 5.78 -8.74
C ALA A 174 -2.85 6.92 -9.68
N TYR A 175 -1.77 6.71 -10.43
CA TYR A 175 -1.26 7.70 -11.39
C TYR A 175 -2.25 7.98 -12.52
N LYS A 176 -2.86 6.92 -13.09
CA LYS A 176 -3.79 7.01 -14.23
C LYS A 176 -5.16 7.53 -13.81
N SER A 177 -5.69 7.07 -12.68
CA SER A 177 -7.00 7.47 -12.18
C SER A 177 -7.00 8.83 -11.46
N LYS A 178 -5.83 9.28 -10.99
CA LYS A 178 -5.67 10.40 -10.04
C LYS A 178 -6.39 10.15 -8.71
N SER A 179 -6.47 8.88 -8.30
CA SER A 179 -7.08 8.44 -7.06
C SER A 179 -6.40 7.19 -6.50
N PHE A 180 -5.94 7.29 -5.24
CA PHE A 180 -5.40 6.12 -4.55
C PHE A 180 -6.52 5.17 -4.10
N LEU A 181 -7.78 5.60 -4.06
CA LEU A 181 -8.90 4.77 -3.60
C LEU A 181 -9.14 3.56 -4.53
N TYR A 182 -8.92 3.71 -5.84
CA TYR A 182 -8.98 2.56 -6.76
C TYR A 182 -7.81 1.59 -6.56
N SER A 183 -6.61 2.12 -6.28
CA SER A 183 -5.44 1.30 -5.94
C SER A 183 -5.65 0.54 -4.64
N TYR A 184 -6.19 1.21 -3.62
CA TYR A 184 -6.56 0.62 -2.34
C TYR A 184 -7.62 -0.47 -2.49
N ALA A 185 -8.71 -0.20 -3.20
CA ALA A 185 -9.74 -1.22 -3.45
C ALA A 185 -9.16 -2.43 -4.19
N MET A 186 -8.35 -2.20 -5.23
CA MET A 186 -7.62 -3.25 -5.95
C MET A 186 -6.71 -4.05 -5.00
N GLY A 187 -6.00 -3.37 -4.10
CA GLY A 187 -5.10 -3.99 -3.12
C GLY A 187 -5.83 -4.92 -2.15
N ILE A 188 -6.99 -4.51 -1.64
CA ILE A 188 -7.83 -5.36 -0.79
C ILE A 188 -8.25 -6.61 -1.55
N PHE A 189 -8.80 -6.46 -2.75
CA PHE A 189 -9.22 -7.62 -3.55
C PHE A 189 -8.05 -8.57 -3.85
N PHE A 190 -6.88 -8.02 -4.14
CA PHE A 190 -5.68 -8.81 -4.38
C PHE A 190 -5.27 -9.64 -3.16
N LEU A 191 -5.23 -9.03 -1.97
CA LEU A 191 -4.87 -9.72 -0.73
C LEU A 191 -5.88 -10.85 -0.40
N ILE A 192 -7.18 -10.54 -0.43
CA ILE A 192 -8.24 -11.53 -0.19
C ILE A 192 -8.10 -12.74 -1.12
N ILE A 193 -7.85 -12.50 -2.41
CA ILE A 193 -7.74 -13.58 -3.40
C ILE A 193 -6.48 -14.43 -3.14
N ILE A 194 -5.33 -13.79 -2.87
CA ILE A 194 -4.09 -14.51 -2.59
C ILE A 194 -4.20 -15.33 -1.32
N ASP A 195 -4.68 -14.73 -0.23
CA ASP A 195 -4.73 -15.38 1.08
C ASP A 195 -5.71 -16.55 1.02
N ALA A 196 -6.87 -16.36 0.40
CA ALA A 196 -7.83 -17.45 0.18
C ALA A 196 -7.25 -18.58 -0.68
N TYR A 197 -6.50 -18.26 -1.73
CA TYR A 197 -5.87 -19.26 -2.60
C TYR A 197 -4.77 -20.04 -1.87
N ILE A 198 -3.93 -19.37 -1.08
CA ILE A 198 -2.88 -20.00 -0.29
C ILE A 198 -3.50 -20.90 0.79
N ILE A 199 -4.54 -20.43 1.50
CA ILE A 199 -5.28 -21.26 2.47
C ILE A 199 -5.85 -22.51 1.79
N HIS A 200 -6.36 -22.40 0.56
CA HIS A 200 -6.87 -23.53 -0.19
C HIS A 200 -5.78 -24.56 -0.53
N LEU A 201 -4.55 -24.13 -0.83
CA LEU A 201 -3.42 -25.04 -1.11
C LEU A 201 -2.93 -25.82 0.11
N PHE A 202 -3.13 -25.29 1.32
CA PHE A 202 -2.73 -25.93 2.57
C PHE A 202 -3.75 -26.94 3.13
N LYS A 203 -4.95 -27.01 2.54
CA LYS A 203 -6.03 -27.90 2.95
C LYS A 203 -6.05 -29.17 2.11
#